data_AF-A0A3B9SX38-F1
#
_entry.id   AF-A0A3B9SX38-F1
#
_cell.length_a   1.000
_cell.length_b   1.000
_cell.length_c   1.000
_cell.angle_alpha   90.00
_cell.angle_beta   90.00
_cell.angle_gamma   90.00
#
_symmetry.space_group_name_H-M   'P 1'
#
loop_
_entity.id
_entity.type
_entity.pdbx_description
1 polymer ?
#
loop_
_entity_poly.entity_id
_entity_poly.type
_entity_poly.pdbx_seq_one_letter_code
_entity_poly.pdbx_strand_id
1 'polypeptide(L)'
;MKKLEETEYMEARRKPKNRKIIGCILAVIAAVLLFLFLMKSMFLHTDWKSFSEERIQTLEAEYHFDLSNAEPERYWDPAAPDYRDFFDFFVSDYADFMQNSFFGEIVVSSENGEQGAEYKCRPYTDDRLMFMVHFTKEGDRYKGHLASYTE
;
A
#
# COMPACT_ATOMS: atom_id res chain seq x y z
N MET A 1 47.36 5.74 69.67
CA MET A 1 47.23 6.03 68.23
C MET A 1 46.97 4.73 67.49
N LYS A 2 45.70 4.40 67.20
CA LYS A 2 45.25 3.29 66.34
C LYS A 2 43.76 3.52 66.04
N LYS A 3 43.48 4.56 65.26
CA LYS A 3 42.10 4.92 64.87
C LYS A 3 42.03 5.60 63.50
N LEU A 4 43.06 5.40 62.68
CA LEU A 4 43.19 6.02 61.35
C LEU A 4 43.27 4.99 60.20
N GLU A 5 43.35 3.69 60.50
CA GLU A 5 43.46 2.66 59.44
C GLU A 5 42.12 2.02 59.05
N GLU A 6 41.03 2.25 59.78
CA GLU A 6 39.71 1.67 59.44
C GLU A 6 38.91 2.49 58.42
N THR A 7 39.32 3.73 58.11
CA THR A 7 38.59 4.60 57.18
C THR A 7 39.01 4.46 55.72
N GLU A 8 40.17 3.88 55.39
CA GLU A 8 40.62 3.74 53.99
C GLU A 8 40.26 2.40 53.32
N TYR A 9 39.81 1.39 54.07
CA TYR A 9 39.49 0.08 53.48
C TYR A 9 38.04 -0.08 52.97
N MET A 10 37.18 0.93 53.15
CA MET A 10 35.76 0.87 52.77
C MET A 10 35.43 1.60 51.47
N GLU A 11 36.41 2.04 50.67
CA GLU A 11 36.14 2.74 49.39
C GLU A 11 36.29 1.88 48.13
N ALA A 12 36.78 0.65 48.22
CA ALA A 12 37.03 -0.15 47.02
C ALA A 12 35.89 -1.13 46.71
N ARG A 13 35.16 -0.82 45.63
CA ARG A 13 34.26 -1.69 44.83
C ARG A 13 32.75 -1.54 45.07
N ARG A 14 32.22 -0.35 44.81
CA ARG A 14 30.89 -0.26 44.16
C ARG A 14 31.01 -0.80 42.72
N LYS A 15 30.98 -2.13 42.57
CA LYS A 15 30.74 -2.77 41.26
C LYS A 15 29.40 -2.21 40.73
N PRO A 16 29.32 -1.69 39.50
CA PRO A 16 28.05 -1.20 38.98
C PRO A 16 27.16 -2.40 38.63
N LYS A 17 26.49 -2.93 39.66
CA LYS A 17 25.60 -4.10 39.62
C LYS A 17 24.43 -3.91 38.63
N ASN A 18 24.21 -2.66 38.20
CA ASN A 18 23.11 -2.27 37.33
C ASN A 18 23.49 -2.18 35.84
N ARG A 19 24.76 -2.41 35.44
CA ARG A 19 25.13 -2.40 34.00
C ARG A 19 24.39 -3.47 33.19
N LYS A 20 24.10 -4.62 33.80
CA LYS A 20 23.27 -5.68 33.19
C LYS A 20 21.81 -5.26 33.04
N ILE A 21 21.28 -4.56 34.05
CA ILE A 21 19.90 -4.03 34.03
C ILE A 21 19.77 -2.97 32.95
N ILE A 22 20.74 -2.05 32.86
CA ILE A 22 20.79 -1.02 31.81
C ILE A 22 20.90 -1.68 30.42
N GLY A 23 21.74 -2.71 30.27
CA GLY A 23 21.83 -3.48 29.03
C GLY A 23 20.51 -4.17 28.64
N CYS A 24 19.81 -4.78 29.60
CA CYS A 24 18.48 -5.36 29.37
C CYS A 24 17.47 -4.29 28.95
N ILE A 25 17.46 -3.12 29.59
CA ILE A 25 16.56 -2.01 29.25
C ILE A 25 16.84 -1.53 27.81
N LEU A 26 18.12 -1.34 27.45
CA LEU A 26 18.50 -0.93 26.10
C LEU A 26 18.14 -1.99 25.04
N ALA A 27 18.31 -3.27 25.34
CA ALA A 27 17.92 -4.35 24.43
C ALA A 27 16.40 -4.40 24.23
N VAL A 28 15.61 -4.20 25.28
CA VAL A 28 14.15 -4.11 25.19
C VAL A 28 13.73 -2.89 24.37
N ILE A 29 14.35 -1.72 24.58
CA ILE A 29 14.08 -0.52 23.78
C ILE A 29 14.41 -0.77 22.30
N ALA A 30 15.57 -1.35 22.00
CA ALA A 30 15.96 -1.66 20.62
C ALA A 30 15.01 -2.67 19.96
N ALA A 31 14.56 -3.69 20.69
CA ALA A 31 13.60 -4.66 20.20
C ALA A 31 12.22 -4.03 19.94
N VAL A 32 11.76 -3.13 20.81
CA VAL A 32 10.51 -2.38 20.63
C VAL A 32 10.62 -1.45 19.41
N LEU A 33 11.73 -0.74 19.24
CA LEU A 33 11.95 0.13 18.08
C LEU A 33 11.99 -0.67 16.77
N LEU A 34 12.67 -1.83 16.77
CA LEU A 34 12.69 -2.74 15.63
C LEU A 34 11.30 -3.27 15.31
N PHE A 35 10.53 -3.67 16.34
CA PHE A 35 9.15 -4.12 16.17
C PHE A 35 8.27 -3.01 15.58
N LEU A 36 8.36 -1.77 16.09
CA LEU A 36 7.62 -0.63 15.55
C LEU A 36 8.00 -0.32 14.09
N PHE A 37 9.28 -0.44 13.74
CA PHE A 37 9.77 -0.27 12.37
C PHE A 37 9.19 -1.34 11.43
N LEU A 38 9.18 -2.61 11.85
CA LEU A 38 8.58 -3.71 11.09
C LEU A 38 7.06 -3.56 10.97
N MET A 39 6.40 -3.09 12.02
CA MET A 39 4.96 -2.80 11.99
C MET A 39 4.62 -1.69 11.00
N LYS A 40 5.46 -0.64 10.88
CA LYS A 40 5.26 0.42 9.87
C LYS A 40 5.19 -0.14 8.45
N SER A 41 6.01 -1.15 8.12
CA SER A 41 5.94 -1.80 6.80
C SER A 41 4.76 -2.75 6.62
N MET A 42 4.21 -3.31 7.70
CA MET A 42 3.02 -4.19 7.64
C MET A 42 1.71 -3.41 7.58
N PHE A 43 1.66 -2.19 8.12
CA PHE A 43 0.49 -1.31 8.07
C PHE A 43 0.58 -0.31 6.92
N LEU A 44 0.90 -0.77 5.71
CA LEU A 44 0.51 -0.03 4.50
C LEU A 44 -1.02 0.13 4.57
N HIS A 45 -1.47 1.34 4.93
CA HIS A 45 -2.88 1.64 5.19
C HIS A 45 -3.68 1.34 3.92
N THR A 46 -4.32 0.18 3.92
CA THR A 46 -5.28 -0.25 2.91
C THR A 46 -6.66 0.27 3.31
N ASP A 47 -6.73 1.56 3.66
CA ASP A 47 -7.97 2.19 4.03
C ASP A 47 -8.72 2.53 2.74
N TRP A 48 -9.68 1.68 2.42
CA TRP A 48 -10.59 1.87 1.31
C TRP A 48 -11.51 3.06 1.57
N LYS A 49 -11.53 3.99 0.62
CA LYS A 49 -12.34 5.20 0.60
C LYS A 49 -13.44 5.05 -0.45
N SER A 50 -14.61 5.64 -0.20
CA SER A 50 -15.67 5.75 -1.19
C SER A 50 -15.37 6.89 -2.18
N PHE A 51 -15.78 6.73 -3.44
CA PHE A 51 -15.67 7.80 -4.43
C PHE A 51 -16.60 8.97 -4.11
N SER A 52 -16.07 10.19 -4.12
CA SER A 52 -16.86 11.42 -4.27
C SER A 52 -16.96 11.78 -5.76
N GLU A 53 -17.98 12.55 -6.14
CA GLU A 53 -18.14 13.07 -7.51
C GLU A 53 -16.90 13.85 -7.97
N GLU A 54 -16.32 14.65 -7.07
CA GLU A 54 -15.06 15.38 -7.30
C GLU A 54 -13.87 14.44 -7.59
N ARG A 55 -13.76 13.30 -6.90
CA ARG A 55 -12.67 12.34 -7.14
C ARG A 55 -12.86 11.61 -8.47
N ILE A 56 -14.09 11.29 -8.85
CA ILE A 56 -14.40 10.71 -10.17
C ILE A 56 -13.94 11.65 -11.27
N GLN A 57 -14.37 12.92 -11.23
CA GLN A 57 -13.97 13.92 -12.22
C GLN A 57 -12.45 14.12 -12.28
N THR A 58 -11.78 14.07 -11.13
CA THR A 58 -10.31 14.17 -11.06
C THR A 58 -9.65 13.00 -11.79
N LEU A 59 -10.12 11.77 -11.57
CA LEU A 59 -9.56 10.57 -12.19
C LEU A 59 -9.84 10.52 -13.70
N GLU A 60 -11.04 10.91 -14.13
CA GLU A 60 -11.39 11.03 -15.54
C GLU A 60 -10.51 12.09 -16.24
N ALA A 61 -10.23 13.21 -15.59
CA ALA A 61 -9.37 14.26 -16.11
C ALA A 61 -7.88 13.87 -16.12
N GLU A 62 -7.40 13.21 -15.06
CA GLU A 62 -5.98 12.86 -14.89
C GLU A 62 -5.57 11.70 -15.81
N TYR A 63 -6.46 10.73 -15.99
CA TYR A 63 -6.18 9.47 -16.68
C TYR A 63 -6.91 9.32 -18.02
N HIS A 64 -7.69 10.32 -18.43
CA HIS A 64 -8.44 10.32 -19.69
C HIS A 64 -9.29 9.05 -19.92
N PHE A 65 -9.87 8.55 -18.83
CA PHE A 65 -10.87 7.50 -18.85
C PHE A 65 -12.26 8.08 -18.75
N ASP A 66 -13.22 7.42 -19.39
CA ASP A 66 -14.63 7.71 -19.20
C ASP A 66 -15.22 6.67 -18.24
N LEU A 67 -15.62 7.08 -17.04
CA LEU A 67 -16.25 6.20 -16.05
C LEU A 67 -17.77 6.37 -16.03
N SER A 68 -18.38 7.07 -17.00
CA SER A 68 -19.82 7.32 -17.05
C SER A 68 -20.69 6.05 -17.09
N ASN A 69 -20.14 4.97 -17.67
CA ASN A 69 -20.78 3.65 -17.75
C ASN A 69 -20.38 2.70 -16.60
N ALA A 70 -19.54 3.16 -15.67
CA ALA A 70 -19.06 2.40 -14.53
C ALA A 70 -19.72 2.87 -13.23
N GLU A 71 -20.03 1.94 -12.33
CA GLU A 71 -20.45 2.24 -10.95
C GLU A 71 -19.22 2.19 -10.03
N PRO A 72 -18.69 3.33 -9.55
CA PRO A 72 -17.49 3.35 -8.70
C PRO A 72 -17.84 2.82 -7.30
N GLU A 73 -17.05 1.90 -6.77
CA GLU A 73 -17.28 1.39 -5.41
C GLU A 73 -16.35 2.07 -4.40
N ARG A 74 -15.05 1.87 -4.58
CA ARG A 74 -14.04 2.19 -3.59
C ARG A 74 -12.67 2.34 -4.21
N TYR A 75 -11.86 3.21 -3.63
CA TYR A 75 -10.47 3.40 -3.99
C TYR A 75 -9.59 3.42 -2.76
N TRP A 76 -8.30 3.10 -2.91
CA TRP A 76 -7.29 3.40 -1.91
C TRP A 76 -6.01 3.85 -2.60
N ASP A 77 -5.27 4.69 -1.89
CA ASP A 77 -3.96 5.19 -2.32
C ASP A 77 -2.89 4.41 -1.55
N PRO A 78 -2.17 3.49 -2.21
CA PRO A 78 -1.11 2.72 -1.60
C PRO A 78 0.08 3.60 -1.23
N ALA A 79 0.55 3.48 0.01
CA ALA A 79 1.84 4.05 0.40
C ALA A 79 3.07 3.30 -0.17
N ALA A 80 2.85 2.27 -1.02
CA ALA A 80 3.92 1.54 -1.69
C ALA A 80 4.41 2.37 -2.90
N PRO A 81 5.73 2.46 -3.16
CA PRO A 81 6.26 3.35 -4.19
C PRO A 81 5.88 2.94 -5.61
N ASP A 82 5.65 1.65 -5.84
CA ASP A 82 5.46 1.10 -7.19
C ASP A 82 4.00 1.15 -7.64
N TYR A 83 3.05 1.18 -6.71
CA TYR A 83 1.63 1.36 -7.01
C TYR A 83 1.21 2.75 -6.57
N ARG A 84 0.35 3.43 -7.33
CA ARG A 84 -0.09 4.79 -6.99
C ARG A 84 -1.57 4.90 -6.66
N ASP A 85 -2.40 4.11 -7.31
CA ASP A 85 -3.84 4.11 -7.10
C ASP A 85 -4.38 2.71 -7.30
N PHE A 86 -5.37 2.36 -6.51
CA PHE A 86 -6.18 1.17 -6.70
C PHE A 86 -7.65 1.54 -6.57
N PHE A 87 -8.48 1.07 -7.50
CA PHE A 87 -9.92 1.23 -7.37
C PHE A 87 -10.75 0.12 -8.00
N ASP A 88 -11.90 -0.11 -7.38
CA ASP A 88 -12.90 -1.08 -7.80
C ASP A 88 -14.10 -0.34 -8.41
N PHE A 89 -14.61 -0.88 -9.53
CA PHE A 89 -15.84 -0.41 -10.18
C PHE A 89 -16.61 -1.58 -10.80
N PHE A 90 -17.90 -1.39 -11.05
CA PHE A 90 -18.72 -2.34 -11.80
C PHE A 90 -19.08 -1.81 -13.18
N VAL A 91 -19.09 -2.70 -14.18
CA VAL A 91 -19.63 -2.43 -15.51
C VAL A 91 -20.72 -3.43 -15.86
N SER A 92 -21.85 -2.91 -16.32
CA SER A 92 -23.02 -3.71 -16.71
C SER A 92 -22.88 -4.22 -18.15
N ASP A 93 -22.37 -3.37 -19.05
CA ASP A 93 -22.06 -3.73 -20.44
C ASP A 93 -20.54 -3.67 -20.66
N TYR A 94 -19.92 -4.84 -20.57
CA TYR A 94 -18.49 -5.00 -20.76
C TYR A 94 -18.04 -4.64 -22.18
N ALA A 95 -18.85 -4.98 -23.20
CA ALA A 95 -18.49 -4.74 -24.58
C ALA A 95 -18.49 -3.24 -24.90
N ASP A 96 -19.52 -2.53 -24.41
CA ASP A 96 -19.62 -1.08 -24.54
C ASP A 96 -18.47 -0.37 -23.81
N PHE A 97 -18.17 -0.77 -22.57
CA PHE A 97 -17.05 -0.19 -21.81
C PHE A 97 -15.72 -0.35 -22.56
N MET A 98 -15.42 -1.55 -23.05
CA MET A 98 -14.17 -1.81 -23.77
C MET A 98 -14.07 -1.06 -25.11
N GLN A 99 -15.21 -0.79 -25.76
CA GLN A 99 -15.24 -0.14 -27.07
C GLN A 99 -15.23 1.40 -26.98
N ASN A 100 -15.98 1.96 -26.03
CA ASN A 100 -16.29 3.39 -25.99
C ASN A 100 -15.63 4.13 -24.82
N SER A 101 -15.24 3.43 -23.77
CA SER A 101 -14.76 4.04 -22.52
C SER A 101 -13.30 3.69 -22.17
N PHE A 102 -12.81 2.53 -22.60
CA PHE A 102 -11.43 2.08 -22.37
C PHE A 102 -10.47 2.51 -23.48
N PHE A 103 -9.41 3.22 -23.13
CA PHE A 103 -8.36 3.65 -24.05
C PHE A 103 -7.00 3.12 -23.57
N GLY A 104 -6.62 1.91 -24.00
CA GLY A 104 -5.37 1.26 -23.58
C GLY A 104 -4.90 0.12 -24.49
N GLU A 105 -3.69 -0.36 -24.27
CA GLU A 105 -3.13 -1.53 -24.96
C GLU A 105 -3.68 -2.82 -24.33
N ILE A 106 -4.21 -3.70 -25.18
CA ILE A 106 -4.75 -4.97 -24.69
C ILE A 106 -3.59 -5.95 -24.53
N VAL A 107 -3.16 -6.16 -23.29
CA VAL A 107 -2.20 -7.21 -22.93
C VAL A 107 -2.97 -8.33 -22.23
N VAL A 108 -3.42 -9.31 -23.00
CA VAL A 108 -4.16 -10.46 -22.44
C VAL A 108 -3.17 -11.32 -21.64
N SER A 109 -3.27 -11.30 -20.31
CA SER A 109 -2.42 -12.08 -19.40
C SER A 109 -3.08 -13.37 -18.91
N SER A 110 -3.94 -14.05 -19.69
CA SER A 110 -4.41 -15.39 -19.30
C SER A 110 -4.96 -16.20 -20.48
N GLU A 111 -4.27 -17.29 -20.82
CA GLU A 111 -4.81 -18.35 -21.71
C GLU A 111 -5.85 -19.23 -21.00
N ASN A 112 -6.02 -19.09 -19.68
CA ASN A 112 -6.97 -19.86 -18.87
C ASN A 112 -8.16 -18.98 -18.52
N GLY A 113 -9.16 -18.99 -19.41
CA GLY A 113 -10.36 -18.14 -19.41
C GLY A 113 -11.33 -18.27 -18.22
N GLU A 114 -10.89 -18.79 -17.06
CA GLU A 114 -11.69 -18.87 -15.85
C GLU A 114 -11.42 -17.74 -14.84
N GLN A 115 -10.36 -16.94 -15.01
CA GLN A 115 -9.92 -15.96 -14.01
C GLN A 115 -10.03 -14.48 -14.44
N GLY A 116 -10.68 -14.17 -15.57
CA GLY A 116 -10.90 -12.80 -16.02
C GLY A 116 -9.95 -12.31 -17.11
N ALA A 117 -10.09 -11.04 -17.50
CA ALA A 117 -9.29 -10.41 -18.55
C ALA A 117 -8.51 -9.21 -17.98
N GLU A 118 -7.21 -9.18 -18.25
CA GLU A 118 -6.31 -8.09 -17.86
C GLU A 118 -6.02 -7.18 -19.05
N TYR A 119 -5.90 -5.87 -18.79
CA TYR A 119 -5.67 -4.84 -19.78
C TYR A 119 -4.62 -3.85 -19.26
N LYS A 120 -3.72 -3.37 -20.12
CA LYS A 120 -2.68 -2.41 -19.74
C LYS A 120 -2.84 -1.10 -20.50
N CYS A 121 -3.19 0.01 -19.84
CA CYS A 121 -3.19 1.31 -20.49
C CYS A 121 -1.97 2.14 -20.08
N ARG A 122 -1.46 2.95 -21.02
CA ARG A 122 -0.63 4.11 -20.67
C ARG A 122 -1.54 5.33 -20.64
N PRO A 123 -1.61 6.08 -19.53
CA PRO A 123 -2.23 7.39 -19.56
C PRO A 123 -1.38 8.28 -20.48
N TYR A 124 -2.01 9.04 -21.37
CA TYR A 124 -1.32 9.91 -22.31
C TYR A 124 -0.45 11.00 -21.64
N THR A 125 -0.59 11.20 -20.34
CA THR A 125 -0.01 12.30 -19.56
C THR A 125 1.32 11.95 -18.84
N ASP A 126 1.59 10.67 -18.55
CA ASP A 126 2.87 10.23 -17.96
C ASP A 126 3.29 8.88 -18.56
N ASP A 127 4.32 8.91 -19.41
CA ASP A 127 4.84 7.71 -20.10
C ASP A 127 5.37 6.62 -19.16
N ARG A 128 5.56 6.95 -17.87
CA ARG A 128 6.02 6.01 -16.84
C ARG A 128 4.88 5.34 -16.09
N LEU A 129 3.69 5.93 -16.11
CA LEU A 129 2.53 5.35 -15.44
C LEU A 129 1.89 4.29 -16.33
N MET A 130 1.52 3.18 -15.72
CA MET A 130 0.81 2.08 -16.35
C MET A 130 -0.44 1.79 -15.52
N PHE A 131 -1.58 1.64 -16.17
CA PHE A 131 -2.80 1.13 -15.57
C PHE A 131 -2.97 -0.32 -15.93
N MET A 132 -3.19 -1.18 -14.93
CA MET A 132 -3.66 -2.53 -15.13
C MET A 132 -5.13 -2.59 -14.73
N VAL A 133 -6.00 -3.05 -15.64
CA VAL A 133 -7.42 -3.27 -15.34
C VAL A 133 -7.69 -4.76 -15.46
N HIS A 134 -8.21 -5.36 -14.39
CA HIS A 134 -8.60 -6.75 -14.35
C HIS A 134 -10.10 -6.88 -14.17
N PHE A 135 -10.77 -7.52 -15.13
CA PHE A 135 -12.22 -7.76 -15.08
C PHE A 135 -12.54 -9.18 -14.65
N THR A 136 -13.37 -9.31 -13.61
CA THR A 136 -13.93 -10.58 -13.15
C THR A 136 -15.44 -10.55 -13.28
N LYS A 137 -16.05 -11.61 -13.82
CA LYS A 137 -17.51 -11.71 -13.91
C LYS A 137 -18.12 -11.99 -12.53
N GLU A 138 -19.05 -11.15 -12.09
CA GLU A 138 -19.79 -11.31 -10.84
C GLU A 138 -21.31 -11.21 -11.11
N GLY A 139 -21.97 -12.36 -11.22
CA GLY A 139 -23.39 -12.44 -11.57
C GLY A 139 -23.65 -11.92 -13.00
N ASP A 140 -24.50 -10.91 -13.10
CA ASP A 140 -24.89 -10.26 -14.36
C ASP A 140 -23.99 -9.08 -14.76
N ARG A 141 -23.00 -8.74 -13.92
CA ARG A 141 -22.09 -7.60 -14.14
C ARG A 141 -20.64 -8.07 -14.13
N TYR A 142 -19.74 -7.18 -14.51
CA TYR A 142 -18.30 -7.40 -14.39
C TYR A 142 -17.72 -6.41 -13.37
N LYS A 143 -16.90 -6.93 -12.46
CA LYS A 143 -16.12 -6.15 -11.53
C LYS A 143 -14.76 -5.85 -12.14
N GLY A 144 -14.45 -4.57 -12.31
CA GLY A 144 -13.14 -4.08 -12.72
C GLY A 144 -12.30 -3.71 -11.50
N HIS A 145 -11.09 -4.25 -11.44
CA HIS A 145 -10.04 -3.85 -10.52
C HIS A 145 -8.99 -3.09 -11.31
N LEU A 146 -8.86 -1.80 -11.06
CA LEU A 146 -7.84 -0.97 -11.71
C LEU A 146 -6.73 -0.65 -10.70
N ALA A 147 -5.48 -0.84 -11.13
CA ALA A 147 -4.29 -0.51 -10.39
C ALA A 147 -3.34 0.33 -11.26
N SER A 148 -2.87 1.47 -10.76
CA SER A 148 -1.81 2.24 -11.39
C SER A 148 -0.46 1.90 -10.78
N TYR A 149 0.56 1.76 -11.62
CA TYR A 149 1.94 1.50 -11.21
C TYR A 149 2.93 2.23 -12.10
N THR A 150 4.15 2.43 -11.61
CA THR A 150 5.25 2.96 -12.44
C THR A 150 6.10 1.81 -12.99
N GLU A 151 6.34 1.78 -14.31
CA GLU A 151 7.36 0.92 -14.94
C GLU A 151 8.75 1.58 -14.96
#